data_AF-A0A963E693-F1
#
_entry.id   AF-A0A963E693-F1
#
_cell.length_a   1.000
_cell.length_b   1.000
_cell.length_c   1.000
_cell.angle_alpha   90.00
_cell.angle_beta   90.00
_cell.angle_gamma   90.00
#
_symmetry.space_group_name_H-M   'P 1'
#
loop_
_entity.id
_entity.type
_entity.pdbx_description
1 polymer ?
#
loop_
_entity_poly.entity_id
_entity_poly.type
_entity_poly.pdbx_seq_one_letter_code
_entity_poly.pdbx_strand_id
1 'polypeptide(L)'
;MCSSLNCLIKSCVTVCIGMVLLSGCVMIQERPGEMVDQSSLFDRISSMHQSLLKDRLLHCMNSLDDPFKPSDFSIGHRGAPRFFPEHTLESYQAAAQMGAGIIECDVTFTRDKELVCRHSQCDLHTTTNILKTALAEKC
;
A
#
# COMPACT_ATOMS: atom_id res chain seq x y z
N MET A 1 -9.94 -12.55 -28.64
CA MET A 1 -10.76 -11.32 -28.56
C MET A 1 -9.92 -10.21 -27.94
N CYS A 2 -8.83 -9.88 -28.62
CA CYS A 2 -7.91 -8.80 -28.31
C CYS A 2 -8.16 -7.76 -29.39
N SER A 3 -8.68 -6.58 -29.02
CA SER A 3 -8.83 -5.32 -29.81
C SER A 3 -10.15 -4.60 -29.45
N SER A 4 -10.20 -3.84 -28.33
CA SER A 4 -11.15 -2.70 -28.14
C SER A 4 -11.10 -2.00 -26.77
N LEU A 5 -10.15 -2.31 -25.87
CA LEU A 5 -10.16 -1.76 -24.50
C LEU A 5 -9.72 -0.28 -24.36
N ASN A 6 -9.29 0.38 -25.43
CA ASN A 6 -8.72 1.73 -25.36
C ASN A 6 -9.73 2.88 -25.58
N CYS A 7 -11.04 2.60 -25.72
CA CYS A 7 -12.04 3.66 -25.95
C CYS A 7 -12.93 3.96 -24.74
N LEU A 8 -13.09 3.05 -23.77
CA LEU A 8 -14.00 3.25 -22.62
C LEU A 8 -13.43 4.16 -21.52
N ILE A 9 -12.12 4.38 -21.46
CA ILE A 9 -11.50 5.14 -20.36
C ILE A 9 -11.56 6.66 -20.61
N LYS A 10 -11.71 7.11 -21.86
CA LYS A 10 -11.71 8.56 -22.20
C LYS A 10 -13.09 9.21 -22.26
N SER A 11 -14.19 8.45 -22.27
CA SER A 11 -15.54 9.02 -22.41
C SER A 11 -16.21 9.41 -21.08
N CYS A 12 -15.66 8.98 -19.93
CA CYS A 12 -16.19 9.33 -18.61
C CYS A 12 -15.79 10.74 -18.13
N VAL A 13 -14.73 11.34 -18.71
CA VAL A 13 -14.11 12.57 -18.18
C VAL A 13 -14.80 13.86 -18.68
N THR A 14 -15.61 13.82 -19.74
CA THR A 14 -16.12 15.06 -20.38
C THR A 14 -17.61 15.34 -20.15
N VAL A 15 -18.37 14.44 -19.52
CA VAL A 15 -19.83 14.65 -19.31
C VAL A 15 -20.16 15.38 -18.00
N CYS A 16 -19.19 15.58 -17.11
CA CYS A 16 -19.44 16.13 -15.76
C CYS A 16 -19.27 17.65 -15.60
N ILE A 17 -19.24 18.44 -16.68
CA ILE A 17 -19.15 19.92 -16.57
C ILE A 17 -20.53 20.60 -16.50
N GLY A 18 -21.64 19.88 -16.76
CA GLY A 18 -22.93 20.53 -17.03
C GLY A 18 -24.00 20.52 -15.94
N MET A 19 -23.97 19.65 -14.93
CA MET A 19 -25.12 19.52 -14.03
C MET A 19 -24.73 18.86 -12.71
N VAL A 20 -25.28 19.39 -11.62
CA VAL A 20 -25.18 18.98 -10.21
C VAL A 20 -24.28 19.90 -9.37
N LEU A 21 -24.77 21.13 -9.20
CA LEU A 21 -24.77 21.77 -7.89
C LEU A 21 -25.66 20.92 -6.96
N LEU A 22 -25.21 20.66 -5.72
CA LEU A 22 -25.90 19.90 -4.65
C LEU A 22 -25.72 18.38 -4.65
N SER A 23 -24.48 17.92 -4.52
CA SER A 23 -24.16 16.83 -3.60
C SER A 23 -22.67 16.92 -3.32
N GLY A 24 -22.28 16.75 -2.05
CA GLY A 24 -20.89 16.85 -1.63
C GLY A 24 -20.03 15.88 -2.43
N CYS A 25 -19.37 16.39 -3.46
CA CYS A 25 -18.24 15.75 -4.07
C CYS A 25 -17.20 15.67 -2.96
N VAL A 26 -17.03 14.49 -2.36
CA VAL A 26 -15.79 14.18 -1.67
C VAL A 26 -14.73 14.31 -2.75
N MET A 27 -14.09 15.47 -2.75
CA MET A 27 -12.83 15.69 -3.41
C MET A 27 -11.93 14.60 -2.80
N ILE A 28 -11.62 13.55 -3.56
CA ILE A 28 -10.45 12.74 -3.23
C ILE A 28 -9.30 13.72 -3.38
N GLN A 29 -8.92 14.29 -2.24
CA GLN A 29 -7.83 15.22 -2.12
C GLN A 29 -6.59 14.47 -2.62
N GLU A 30 -6.03 14.91 -3.75
CA GLU A 30 -4.62 14.65 -4.01
C GLU A 30 -3.87 15.03 -2.73
N ARG A 31 -3.05 14.15 -2.17
CA ARG A 31 -2.22 14.47 -0.99
C ARG A 31 -0.98 15.22 -1.48
N PRO A 32 -0.97 16.56 -1.56
CA PRO A 32 0.15 17.28 -2.11
C PRO A 32 1.09 17.55 -0.94
N GLY A 33 2.13 16.71 -0.79
CA GLY A 33 3.24 17.02 0.12
C GLY A 33 3.03 16.72 1.60
N GLU A 34 2.31 15.65 1.95
CA GLU A 34 2.43 15.10 3.31
C GLU A 34 3.85 14.52 3.47
N MET A 35 4.69 15.17 4.27
CA MET A 35 6.02 14.65 4.61
C MET A 35 5.86 13.27 5.21
N VAL A 36 6.57 12.28 4.65
CA VAL A 36 6.67 10.94 5.20
C VAL A 36 7.21 11.05 6.63
N ASP A 37 6.48 10.52 7.61
CA ASP A 37 6.97 10.40 8.98
C ASP A 37 8.16 9.43 9.00
N GLN A 38 9.36 9.99 9.05
CA GLN A 38 10.62 9.25 9.03
C GLN A 38 11.12 8.88 10.43
N SER A 39 10.40 9.19 11.51
CA SER A 39 10.84 8.91 12.88
C SER A 39 11.24 7.44 13.08
N SER A 40 10.40 6.51 12.63
CA SER A 40 10.67 5.07 12.71
C SER A 40 11.86 4.60 11.87
N LEU A 41 12.14 5.27 10.75
CA LEU A 41 13.30 4.98 9.89
C LEU A 41 14.58 5.54 10.50
N PHE A 42 14.50 6.76 11.07
CA PHE A 42 15.59 7.41 11.79
C PHE A 42 16.06 6.55 12.96
N ASP A 43 15.13 6.06 13.78
CA ASP A 43 15.46 5.22 14.95
C ASP A 43 16.18 3.94 14.52
N ARG A 44 15.75 3.32 13.42
CA ARG A 44 16.41 2.13 12.88
C ARG A 44 17.83 2.41 12.42
N ILE A 45 18.03 3.47 11.62
CA ILE A 45 19.38 3.83 11.14
C ILE A 45 20.28 4.17 12.34
N SER A 46 19.74 4.88 13.33
CA SER A 46 20.45 5.24 14.56
C SER A 46 20.86 4.02 15.38
N SER A 47 20.05 2.96 15.39
CA SER A 47 20.34 1.69 16.09
C SER A 47 21.36 0.77 15.39
N MET A 48 21.74 1.07 14.13
CA MET A 48 22.73 0.26 13.40
C MET A 48 24.12 0.35 14.05
N HIS A 49 24.91 -0.72 13.90
CA HIS A 49 26.33 -0.69 14.25
C HIS A 49 27.07 0.39 13.45
N GLN A 50 28.07 1.00 14.08
CA GLN A 50 28.86 2.06 13.44
C GLN A 50 29.55 1.53 12.20
N SER A 51 29.24 2.14 11.06
CA SER A 51 29.71 1.70 9.76
C SER A 51 29.58 2.83 8.75
N LEU A 52 30.34 2.75 7.67
CA LEU A 52 30.20 3.67 6.54
C LEU A 52 28.76 3.74 6.03
N LEU A 53 28.04 2.60 6.04
CA LEU A 53 26.65 2.55 5.60
C LEU A 53 25.75 3.40 6.50
N LYS A 54 25.90 3.29 7.84
CA LYS A 54 25.15 4.11 8.80
C LYS A 54 25.38 5.59 8.56
N ASP A 55 26.64 6.00 8.41
CA ASP A 55 27.00 7.41 8.19
C ASP A 55 26.40 7.95 6.89
N ARG A 56 26.42 7.16 5.82
CA ARG A 56 25.80 7.52 4.53
C ARG A 56 24.28 7.63 4.64
N LEU A 57 23.61 6.69 5.32
CA LEU A 57 22.16 6.72 5.49
C LEU A 57 21.71 7.92 6.34
N LEU A 58 22.42 8.23 7.43
CA LEU A 58 22.17 9.42 8.24
C LEU A 58 22.39 10.71 7.43
N HIS A 59 23.42 10.75 6.59
CA HIS A 59 23.64 11.90 5.70
C HIS A 59 22.50 12.09 4.71
N CYS A 60 22.05 11.02 4.04
CA CYS A 60 20.92 11.10 3.10
C CYS A 60 19.63 11.55 3.79
N MET A 61 19.34 11.01 4.97
CA MET A 61 18.12 11.34 5.71
C MET A 61 18.09 12.80 6.20
N ASN A 62 19.25 13.37 6.51
CA ASN A 62 19.39 14.77 6.91
C ASN A 62 19.66 15.72 5.73
N SER A 63 19.66 15.22 4.49
CA SER A 63 19.89 16.05 3.30
C SER A 63 18.67 16.93 3.05
N LEU A 64 18.87 18.25 3.13
CA LEU A 64 17.83 19.24 2.82
C LEU A 64 17.58 19.37 1.31
N ASP A 65 18.55 18.96 0.48
CA ASP A 65 18.50 19.10 -0.98
C ASP A 65 17.71 17.98 -1.66
N ASP A 66 17.52 16.83 -0.99
CA ASP A 66 16.75 15.69 -1.51
C ASP A 66 15.95 15.01 -0.37
N PRO A 67 14.87 15.65 0.10
CA PRO A 67 14.05 15.07 1.16
C PRO A 67 13.34 13.81 0.64
N PHE A 68 13.31 12.77 1.48
CA PHE A 68 12.55 11.57 1.15
C PHE A 68 11.08 11.92 0.91
N LYS A 69 10.61 11.55 -0.28
CA LYS A 69 9.26 11.84 -0.76
C LYS A 69 8.59 10.55 -1.26
N PRO A 70 7.26 10.46 -1.22
CA PRO A 70 6.55 9.38 -1.86
C PRO A 70 6.93 9.25 -3.34
N SER A 71 6.97 8.02 -3.84
CA SER A 71 7.24 7.72 -5.25
C SER A 71 6.05 7.00 -5.87
N ASP A 72 5.52 7.55 -6.96
CA ASP A 72 4.40 6.97 -7.71
C ASP A 72 4.72 5.58 -8.28
N PHE A 73 6.01 5.29 -8.48
CA PHE A 73 6.50 4.01 -9.00
C PHE A 73 7.28 3.23 -7.93
N SER A 74 6.81 3.28 -6.69
CA SER A 74 7.25 2.41 -5.60
C SER A 74 6.09 1.54 -5.15
N ILE A 75 6.32 0.22 -5.06
CA ILE A 75 5.29 -0.78 -4.78
C ILE A 75 5.51 -1.36 -3.39
N GLY A 76 4.56 -1.12 -2.48
CA GLY A 76 4.44 -1.82 -1.22
C GLY A 76 3.85 -3.21 -1.45
N HIS A 77 4.71 -4.18 -1.77
CA HIS A 77 4.32 -5.59 -1.96
C HIS A 77 3.66 -6.12 -0.69
N ARG A 78 2.35 -6.37 -0.75
CA ARG A 78 1.47 -6.74 0.38
C ARG A 78 1.48 -5.76 1.55
N GLY A 79 1.74 -4.49 1.25
CA GLY A 79 1.98 -3.43 2.24
C GLY A 79 3.44 -3.38 2.69
N ALA A 80 3.66 -3.38 4.01
CA ALA A 80 4.97 -3.36 4.68
C ALA A 80 5.19 -4.67 5.48
N PRO A 81 5.25 -5.84 4.82
CA PRO A 81 5.19 -7.16 5.45
C PRO A 81 6.38 -7.49 6.37
N ARG A 82 7.45 -6.70 6.29
CA ARG A 82 8.59 -6.78 7.21
C ARG A 82 8.24 -6.31 8.63
N PHE A 83 7.24 -5.44 8.77
CA PHE A 83 6.90 -4.79 10.04
C PHE A 83 5.53 -5.20 10.56
N PHE A 84 4.59 -5.42 9.66
CA PHE A 84 3.22 -5.81 9.96
C PHE A 84 2.87 -7.08 9.19
N PRO A 85 1.88 -7.88 9.63
CA PRO A 85 1.44 -9.03 8.85
C PRO A 85 1.00 -8.60 7.44
N GLU A 86 1.30 -9.42 6.44
CA GLU A 86 0.92 -9.14 5.05
C GLU A 86 -0.60 -8.97 4.90
N HIS A 87 -1.00 -8.09 3.97
CA HIS A 87 -2.41 -7.81 3.66
C HIS A 87 -3.29 -7.37 4.84
N THR A 88 -2.72 -6.74 5.87
CA THR A 88 -3.50 -6.04 6.90
C THR A 88 -3.58 -4.54 6.65
N LEU A 89 -4.55 -3.89 7.29
CA LEU A 89 -4.70 -2.43 7.22
C LEU A 89 -3.45 -1.72 7.71
N GLU A 90 -2.85 -2.18 8.80
CA GLU A 90 -1.65 -1.60 9.40
C GLU A 90 -0.46 -1.70 8.44
N SER A 91 -0.32 -2.84 7.75
CA SER A 91 0.71 -3.05 6.74
C SER A 91 0.55 -2.07 5.56
N TYR A 92 -0.68 -1.85 5.11
CA TYR A 92 -0.98 -0.89 4.03
C TYR A 92 -0.73 0.56 4.45
N GLN A 93 -1.17 0.94 5.65
CA GLN A 93 -0.92 2.28 6.20
C GLN A 93 0.57 2.55 6.35
N ALA A 94 1.32 1.59 6.89
CA ALA A 94 2.77 1.71 7.02
C ALA A 94 3.46 1.86 5.66
N ALA A 95 3.06 1.09 4.63
CA ALA A 95 3.62 1.24 3.29
C ALA A 95 3.36 2.62 2.68
N ALA A 96 2.13 3.14 2.82
CA ALA A 96 1.79 4.49 2.37
C ALA A 96 2.60 5.56 3.11
N GLN A 97 2.72 5.41 4.44
CA GLN A 97 3.53 6.32 5.28
C GLN A 97 5.00 6.26 4.89
N MET A 98 5.52 5.09 4.52
CA MET A 98 6.90 4.90 4.03
C MET A 98 7.10 5.37 2.58
N GLY A 99 6.10 6.01 1.95
CA GLY A 99 6.24 6.62 0.63
C GLY A 99 6.03 5.68 -0.56
N ALA A 100 5.43 4.49 -0.37
CA ALA A 100 4.98 3.68 -1.49
C ALA A 100 3.79 4.37 -2.19
N GLY A 101 3.93 4.66 -3.48
CA GLY A 101 2.84 5.23 -4.30
C GLY A 101 1.83 4.18 -4.76
N ILE A 102 2.20 2.90 -4.76
CA ILE A 102 1.33 1.78 -5.09
C ILE A 102 1.33 0.80 -3.92
N ILE A 103 0.15 0.40 -3.47
CA ILE A 103 -0.03 -0.69 -2.51
C ILE A 103 -0.54 -1.89 -3.28
N GLU A 104 0.23 -2.97 -3.25
CA GLU A 104 -0.10 -4.20 -3.96
C GLU A 104 -0.95 -5.12 -3.06
N CYS A 105 -1.93 -5.78 -3.69
CA CYS A 105 -2.80 -6.75 -3.06
C CYS A 105 -2.97 -7.95 -4.00
N ASP A 106 -2.55 -9.12 -3.53
CA ASP A 106 -2.84 -10.41 -4.12
C ASP A 106 -4.34 -10.69 -3.94
N VAL A 107 -5.12 -10.71 -5.02
CA VAL A 107 -6.58 -10.88 -4.94
C VAL A 107 -6.96 -12.35 -5.12
N THR A 108 -7.83 -12.86 -4.25
CA THR A 108 -8.47 -14.17 -4.38
C THR A 108 -9.98 -14.11 -4.11
N PHE A 109 -10.70 -15.16 -4.51
CA PHE A 109 -12.15 -15.28 -4.33
C PHE A 109 -12.49 -16.10 -3.08
N THR A 110 -13.54 -15.67 -2.38
CA THR A 110 -14.24 -16.51 -1.40
C THR A 110 -15.21 -17.48 -2.10
N ARG A 111 -15.76 -18.44 -1.35
CA ARG A 111 -16.74 -19.40 -1.88
C ARG A 111 -18.01 -18.73 -2.41
N ASP A 112 -18.41 -17.63 -1.78
CA ASP A 112 -19.53 -16.76 -2.15
C ASP A 112 -19.16 -15.68 -3.17
N LYS A 113 -17.94 -15.73 -3.74
CA LYS A 113 -17.45 -14.89 -4.85
C LYS A 113 -17.13 -13.44 -4.48
N GLU A 114 -16.86 -13.17 -3.22
CA GLU A 114 -16.30 -11.89 -2.76
C GLU A 114 -14.78 -11.86 -2.99
N LEU A 115 -14.24 -10.65 -3.21
CA LEU A 115 -12.81 -10.44 -3.39
C LEU A 115 -12.13 -10.13 -2.06
N VAL A 116 -11.02 -10.81 -1.78
CA VAL A 116 -10.20 -10.57 -0.58
C VAL A 116 -8.73 -10.47 -0.93
N CYS A 117 -8.00 -9.60 -0.22
CA CYS A 117 -6.55 -9.51 -0.31
C CYS A 117 -5.89 -10.64 0.48
N ARG A 118 -5.32 -11.61 -0.24
CA ARG A 118 -4.60 -12.75 0.32
C ARG A 118 -3.74 -13.40 -0.76
N HIS A 119 -2.48 -13.64 -0.43
CA HIS A 119 -1.55 -14.36 -1.30
C HIS A 119 -1.88 -15.84 -1.50
N SER A 120 -2.02 -16.61 -0.41
CA SER A 120 -2.24 -18.06 -0.49
C SER A 120 -3.70 -18.38 -0.82
N GLN A 121 -3.96 -18.90 -2.03
CA GLN A 121 -5.32 -19.22 -2.50
C GLN A 121 -5.90 -20.50 -1.87
N CYS A 122 -5.08 -21.55 -1.70
CA CYS A 122 -5.52 -22.86 -1.21
C CYS A 122 -5.07 -23.17 0.23
N ASP A 123 -4.52 -22.18 0.93
CA ASP A 123 -4.03 -22.34 2.29
C ASP A 123 -4.45 -21.12 3.11
N LEU A 124 -5.15 -21.34 4.22
CA LEU A 124 -5.48 -20.31 5.20
C LEU A 124 -4.50 -20.29 6.38
N HIS A 125 -3.77 -21.38 6.64
CA HIS A 125 -3.01 -21.58 7.88
C HIS A 125 -1.77 -20.69 7.98
N THR A 126 -1.04 -20.44 6.88
CA THR A 126 0.25 -19.74 6.96
C THR A 126 0.16 -18.32 7.54
N THR A 127 -0.98 -17.64 7.37
CA THR A 127 -1.16 -16.24 7.78
C THR A 127 -2.40 -15.99 8.64
N THR A 128 -3.07 -17.05 9.09
CA THR A 128 -4.22 -16.95 10.00
C THR A 128 -4.13 -18.00 11.09
N ASN A 129 -5.02 -17.94 12.07
CA ASN A 129 -5.11 -18.93 13.14
C ASN A 129 -6.11 -20.08 12.83
N ILE A 130 -6.45 -20.34 11.56
CA ILE A 130 -7.56 -21.25 11.18
C ILE A 130 -7.52 -22.62 11.89
N LEU A 131 -6.32 -23.21 12.05
CA LEU A 131 -6.12 -24.52 12.71
C LEU A 131 -6.33 -24.49 14.23
N LYS A 132 -6.44 -23.31 14.85
CA LYS A 132 -6.75 -23.13 16.28
C LYS A 132 -8.22 -22.84 16.54
N THR A 133 -9.05 -22.88 15.49
CA THR A 133 -10.50 -22.64 15.58
C THR A 133 -11.26 -23.95 15.33
N ALA A 134 -12.56 -23.96 15.60
CA ALA A 134 -13.44 -25.08 15.25
C ALA A 134 -13.49 -25.37 13.73
N LEU A 135 -12.94 -24.50 12.88
CA LEU A 135 -12.86 -24.71 11.44
C LEU A 135 -11.68 -25.60 11.01
N ALA A 136 -10.79 -25.98 11.94
CA ALA A 136 -9.66 -26.87 11.65
C ALA A 136 -10.11 -28.21 11.05
N GLU A 137 -11.27 -28.74 11.45
CA GLU A 137 -11.84 -30.00 10.94
C GLU A 137 -12.27 -29.92 9.46
N LYS A 138 -12.32 -28.71 8.88
CA LYS A 138 -12.72 -28.46 7.49
C LYS A 138 -11.54 -28.15 6.57
N CYS A 139 -10.32 -28.11 7.11
CA CYS A 139 -9.10 -27.81 6.36
C CYS A 139 -8.53 -29.06 5.70
#